data_AF-A0A1H3QPY1-F1
#
_entry.id   AF-A0A1H3QPY1-F1
#
_cell.length_a   1.000
_cell.length_b   1.000
_cell.length_c   1.000
_cell.angle_alpha   90.00
_cell.angle_beta   90.00
_cell.angle_gamma   90.00
#
_symmetry.space_group_name_H-M   'P 1'
#
loop_
_entity.id
_entity.type
_entity.pdbx_description
1 polymer ?
#
loop_
_entity_poly.entity_id
_entity_poly.type
_entity_poly.pdbx_seq_one_letter_code
_entity_poly.pdbx_strand_id
1 'polypeptide(L)'
;MASHLVVAGTLIDDQPQEALAHARAARDRASRIAVVREAVGVAAYHAGDYAEAARELRAYRRMSGDPGYRAVLADCERAVGRPEVALRLVRDALGEGPDAEETVELRLVEAGARQDLGELSAARLVLEGALGGSPRPDAVDLTDPSALRLAAAYADLLEAAGDDAGAEHWRAAVAVYTPEEDVEFAEEELPVPDAVPAADEEPAAVVPAAGVPEAADEDVEGTDEAGGAVTGDHDFHDDVEAEVAELLGETDGSEDDAEH
;
A
#
# COMPACT_ATOMS: atom_id res chain seq x y z
N MET A 1 -18.88 5.26 10.22
CA MET A 1 -17.69 4.41 10.46
C MET A 1 -17.80 3.13 9.65
N ALA A 2 -18.63 2.14 10.02
CA ALA A 2 -18.77 0.88 9.26
C ALA A 2 -18.98 1.07 7.73
N SER A 3 -19.90 1.94 7.31
CA SER A 3 -20.12 2.26 5.88
C SER A 3 -18.87 2.82 5.17
N HIS A 4 -18.00 3.57 5.84
CA HIS A 4 -16.74 4.03 5.22
C HIS A 4 -15.74 2.89 5.04
N LEU A 5 -15.68 1.93 5.98
CA LEU A 5 -14.81 0.75 5.85
C LEU A 5 -15.26 -0.16 4.71
N VAL A 6 -16.58 -0.34 4.55
CA VAL A 6 -17.15 -1.07 3.40
C VAL A 6 -16.78 -0.39 2.10
N VAL A 7 -16.99 0.93 1.97
CA VAL A 7 -16.65 1.68 0.74
C VAL A 7 -15.14 1.65 0.47
N ALA A 8 -14.30 1.79 1.49
CA ALA A 8 -12.85 1.69 1.32
C ALA A 8 -12.43 0.31 0.79
N GLY A 9 -12.99 -0.77 1.34
CA GLY A 9 -12.72 -2.13 0.87
C GLY A 9 -13.24 -2.43 -0.54
N THR A 10 -14.32 -1.78 -0.99
CA THR A 10 -14.83 -1.95 -2.37
C THR A 10 -14.11 -1.11 -3.43
N LEU A 11 -13.32 -0.11 -3.02
CA LEU A 11 -12.67 0.83 -3.94
C LEU A 11 -11.15 0.67 -4.01
N ILE A 12 -10.57 -0.28 -3.27
CA ILE A 12 -9.13 -0.30 -3.05
C ILE A 12 -8.30 -0.65 -4.29
N ASP A 13 -8.85 -1.51 -5.16
CA ASP A 13 -8.16 -1.94 -6.38
C ASP A 13 -8.38 -0.93 -7.53
N ASP A 14 -9.60 -0.39 -7.67
CA ASP A 14 -9.97 0.52 -8.78
C ASP A 14 -9.70 2.01 -8.51
N GLN A 15 -9.92 2.47 -7.26
CA GLN A 15 -9.89 3.89 -6.88
C GLN A 15 -9.21 4.10 -5.51
N PRO A 16 -7.92 3.73 -5.35
CA PRO A 16 -7.24 3.67 -4.06
C PRO A 16 -7.18 5.01 -3.32
N GLN A 17 -7.14 6.14 -4.02
CA GLN A 17 -7.15 7.47 -3.39
C GLN A 17 -8.51 7.79 -2.74
N GLU A 18 -9.63 7.35 -3.35
CA GLU A 18 -10.97 7.47 -2.76
C GLU A 18 -11.13 6.49 -1.59
N ALA A 19 -10.65 5.24 -1.74
CA ALA A 19 -10.61 4.26 -0.66
C ALA A 19 -9.88 4.81 0.58
N LEU A 20 -8.72 5.45 0.39
CA LEU A 20 -7.95 6.09 1.45
C LEU A 20 -8.70 7.26 2.09
N ALA A 21 -9.40 8.09 1.31
CA ALA A 21 -10.23 9.17 1.85
C ALA A 21 -11.35 8.62 2.75
N HIS A 22 -12.00 7.54 2.36
CA HIS A 22 -12.99 6.84 3.19
C HIS A 22 -12.38 6.22 4.44
N ALA A 23 -11.22 5.57 4.34
CA ALA A 23 -10.51 5.00 5.49
C ALA A 23 -10.09 6.08 6.50
N ARG A 24 -9.49 7.19 6.04
CA ARG A 24 -9.15 8.37 6.87
C ARG A 24 -10.39 8.92 7.58
N ALA A 25 -11.51 9.09 6.89
CA ALA A 25 -12.78 9.51 7.48
C ALA A 25 -13.33 8.51 8.53
N ALA A 26 -13.03 7.22 8.42
CA ALA A 26 -13.33 6.25 9.48
C ALA A 26 -12.41 6.42 10.69
N ARG A 27 -11.09 6.63 10.48
CA ARG A 27 -10.09 6.89 11.52
C ARG A 27 -10.41 8.11 12.36
N ASP A 28 -10.80 9.22 11.75
CA ASP A 28 -11.10 10.46 12.47
C ASP A 28 -12.24 10.29 13.51
N ARG A 29 -13.10 9.29 13.30
CA ARG A 29 -14.21 8.93 14.19
C ARG A 29 -13.89 7.79 15.16
N ALA A 30 -12.86 6.99 14.89
CA ALA A 30 -12.63 5.69 15.55
C ALA A 30 -11.14 5.28 15.63
N SER A 31 -10.23 6.24 15.82
CA SER A 31 -8.77 6.08 15.78
C SER A 31 -8.16 5.11 16.81
N ARG A 32 -8.95 4.58 17.75
CA ARG A 32 -8.55 3.57 18.75
C ARG A 32 -9.04 2.16 18.42
N ILE A 33 -9.54 1.91 17.22
CA ILE A 33 -9.96 0.58 16.75
C ILE A 33 -8.91 0.02 15.78
N ALA A 34 -8.41 -1.20 16.04
CA ALA A 34 -7.32 -1.80 15.25
C ALA A 34 -7.69 -1.96 13.76
N VAL A 35 -8.84 -2.54 13.42
CA VAL A 35 -9.30 -2.68 12.01
C VAL A 35 -9.48 -1.34 11.27
N VAL A 36 -9.63 -0.23 12.00
CA VAL A 36 -9.66 1.10 11.37
C VAL A 36 -8.25 1.59 11.01
N ARG A 37 -7.23 1.19 11.79
CA ARG A 37 -5.81 1.42 11.47
C ARG A 37 -5.36 0.57 10.29
N GLU A 38 -5.75 -0.70 10.28
CA GLU A 38 -5.57 -1.63 9.16
C GLU A 38 -6.12 -1.07 7.86
N ALA A 39 -7.39 -0.65 7.84
CA ALA A 39 -8.04 -0.11 6.65
C ALA A 39 -7.34 1.16 6.11
N VAL A 40 -6.84 2.06 6.96
CA VAL A 40 -6.05 3.21 6.49
C VAL A 40 -4.69 2.75 5.99
N GLY A 41 -4.00 1.86 6.70
CA GLY A 41 -2.67 1.40 6.32
C GLY A 41 -2.66 0.68 4.96
N VAL A 42 -3.65 -0.18 4.74
CA VAL A 42 -3.82 -0.94 3.51
C VAL A 42 -4.27 -0.02 2.36
N ALA A 43 -5.26 0.85 2.55
CA ALA A 43 -5.64 1.82 1.52
C ALA A 43 -4.52 2.83 1.20
N ALA A 44 -3.70 3.22 2.18
CA ALA A 44 -2.56 4.11 1.98
C ALA A 44 -1.45 3.45 1.14
N TYR A 45 -1.23 2.15 1.32
CA TYR A 45 -0.28 1.38 0.52
C TYR A 45 -0.69 1.35 -0.96
N HIS A 46 -1.94 0.99 -1.24
CA HIS A 46 -2.48 0.99 -2.62
C HIS A 46 -2.53 2.41 -3.23
N ALA A 47 -2.69 3.45 -2.41
CA ALA A 47 -2.66 4.85 -2.88
C ALA A 47 -1.25 5.44 -3.05
N GLY A 48 -0.19 4.69 -2.72
CA GLY A 48 1.21 5.16 -2.78
C GLY A 48 1.64 6.08 -1.63
N ASP A 49 0.83 6.25 -0.58
CA ASP A 49 1.22 6.96 0.66
C ASP A 49 1.93 5.99 1.61
N TYR A 50 3.08 5.49 1.17
CA TYR A 50 3.89 4.49 1.91
C TYR A 50 4.27 4.95 3.33
N ALA A 51 4.41 6.27 3.51
CA ALA A 51 4.72 6.85 4.82
C ALA A 51 3.51 6.77 5.78
N GLU A 52 2.27 7.02 5.31
CA GLU A 52 1.08 6.76 6.13
C GLU A 52 0.82 5.27 6.32
N ALA A 53 0.98 4.46 5.26
CA ALA A 53 0.84 3.01 5.31
C ALA A 53 1.70 2.40 6.42
N ALA A 54 2.99 2.72 6.46
CA ALA A 54 3.90 2.21 7.47
C ALA A 54 3.57 2.67 8.90
N ARG A 55 3.10 3.92 9.09
CA ARG A 55 2.67 4.43 10.40
C ARG A 55 1.42 3.70 10.91
N GLU A 56 0.43 3.54 10.04
CA GLU A 56 -0.88 2.98 10.40
C GLU A 56 -0.82 1.46 10.57
N LEU A 57 -0.05 0.73 9.74
CA LEU A 57 0.19 -0.70 9.92
C LEU A 57 1.01 -0.99 11.19
N ARG A 58 2.01 -0.16 11.54
CA ARG A 58 2.69 -0.26 12.85
C ARG A 58 1.77 0.05 14.03
N ALA A 59 0.78 0.93 13.86
CA ALA A 59 -0.24 1.18 14.88
C ALA A 59 -1.20 -0.01 15.02
N TYR A 60 -1.64 -0.60 13.89
CA TYR A 60 -2.42 -1.83 13.85
C TYR A 60 -1.71 -2.96 14.62
N ARG A 61 -0.47 -3.33 14.24
CA ARG A 61 0.28 -4.44 14.88
C ARG A 61 0.40 -4.28 16.39
N ARG A 62 0.67 -3.06 16.89
CA ARG A 62 0.71 -2.76 18.34
C ARG A 62 -0.65 -2.86 19.04
N MET A 63 -1.75 -2.71 18.32
CA MET A 63 -3.11 -2.73 18.86
C MET A 63 -3.81 -4.09 18.75
N SER A 64 -3.51 -4.86 17.69
CA SER A 64 -4.05 -6.21 17.47
C SER A 64 -3.17 -7.30 18.08
N GLY A 65 -1.85 -7.08 18.15
CA GLY A 65 -0.86 -8.14 18.39
C GLY A 65 -0.60 -9.01 17.16
N ASP A 66 -1.21 -8.69 16.02
CA ASP A 66 -1.02 -9.43 14.77
C ASP A 66 0.37 -9.11 14.16
N PRO A 67 1.19 -10.11 13.82
CA PRO A 67 2.51 -9.87 13.22
C PRO A 67 2.46 -9.54 11.73
N GLY A 68 1.31 -9.63 11.06
CA GLY A 68 1.15 -9.53 9.60
C GLY A 68 1.58 -8.21 8.96
N TYR A 69 1.45 -8.15 7.64
CA TYR A 69 1.94 -7.05 6.79
C TYR A 69 3.47 -6.83 6.84
N ARG A 70 4.28 -7.86 7.14
CA ARG A 70 5.75 -7.71 7.26
C ARG A 70 6.39 -7.32 5.92
N ALA A 71 5.99 -7.98 4.84
CA ALA A 71 6.43 -7.64 3.48
C ALA A 71 6.01 -6.22 3.08
N VAL A 72 4.74 -5.85 3.31
CA VAL A 72 4.21 -4.50 3.03
C VAL A 72 4.97 -3.42 3.82
N LEU A 73 5.28 -3.66 5.10
CA LEU A 73 6.08 -2.75 5.92
C LEU A 73 7.52 -2.60 5.41
N ALA A 74 8.14 -3.68 4.93
CA ALA A 74 9.46 -3.63 4.31
C ALA A 74 9.43 -2.87 2.98
N ASP A 75 8.42 -3.09 2.13
CA ASP A 75 8.28 -2.37 0.86
C ASP A 75 8.00 -0.87 1.09
N CYS A 76 7.23 -0.51 2.12
CA CYS A 76 7.04 0.89 2.48
C CYS A 76 8.36 1.59 2.83
N GLU A 77 9.27 0.94 3.59
CA GLU A 77 10.59 1.52 3.89
C GLU A 77 11.46 1.62 2.62
N ARG A 78 11.38 0.63 1.72
CA ARG A 78 12.04 0.67 0.41
C ARG A 78 11.54 1.87 -0.42
N ALA A 79 10.23 2.02 -0.55
CA ALA A 79 9.58 3.06 -1.35
C ALA A 79 9.81 4.49 -0.84
N VAL A 80 10.07 4.69 0.47
CA VAL A 80 10.52 5.99 1.01
C VAL A 80 12.04 6.19 0.96
N GLY A 81 12.77 5.35 0.22
CA GLY A 81 14.21 5.50 -0.02
C GLY A 81 15.10 4.94 1.09
N ARG A 82 14.66 3.90 1.80
CA ARG A 82 15.42 3.23 2.89
C ARG A 82 15.59 1.72 2.64
N PRO A 83 16.19 1.30 1.51
CA PRO A 83 16.31 -0.12 1.15
C PRO A 83 17.08 -0.95 2.19
N GLU A 84 18.05 -0.38 2.91
CA GLU A 84 18.78 -1.09 3.98
C GLU A 84 17.90 -1.37 5.20
N VAL A 85 16.84 -0.59 5.43
CA VAL A 85 15.82 -0.86 6.45
C VAL A 85 14.91 -1.99 5.97
N ALA A 86 14.47 -1.94 4.71
CA ALA A 86 13.68 -3.01 4.09
C ALA A 86 14.41 -4.36 4.17
N LEU A 87 15.70 -4.43 3.85
CA LEU A 87 16.51 -5.66 3.93
C LEU A 87 16.68 -6.21 5.36
N ARG A 88 16.62 -5.36 6.39
CA ARG A 88 16.58 -5.84 7.79
C ARG A 88 15.21 -6.44 8.11
N LEU A 89 14.13 -5.70 7.83
CA LEU A 89 12.76 -6.16 8.07
C LEU A 89 12.45 -7.48 7.34
N VAL A 90 12.92 -7.64 6.10
CA VAL A 90 12.79 -8.91 5.37
C VAL A 90 13.57 -10.04 6.03
N ARG A 91 14.81 -9.81 6.45
CA ARG A 91 15.63 -10.83 7.13
C ARG A 91 14.97 -11.31 8.43
N ASP A 92 14.47 -10.38 9.21
CA ASP A 92 13.83 -10.67 10.50
C ASP A 92 12.53 -11.45 10.27
N ALA A 93 11.67 -11.00 9.34
CA ALA A 93 10.44 -11.67 8.96
C ALA A 93 10.67 -13.09 8.41
N LEU A 94 11.68 -13.30 7.55
CA LEU A 94 12.07 -14.63 7.06
C LEU A 94 12.61 -15.54 8.18
N GLY A 95 13.30 -14.97 9.17
CA GLY A 95 13.80 -15.69 10.35
C GLY A 95 12.69 -16.19 11.28
N GLU A 96 11.54 -15.51 11.29
CA GLU A 96 10.35 -15.88 12.06
C GLU A 96 9.51 -17.02 11.43
N GLY A 97 9.89 -17.52 10.24
CA GLY A 97 9.20 -18.62 9.56
C GLY A 97 7.83 -18.24 8.96
N PRO A 98 7.80 -17.35 7.96
CA PRO A 98 6.57 -16.98 7.25
C PRO A 98 6.01 -18.17 6.45
N ASP A 99 4.74 -18.08 6.05
CA ASP A 99 4.17 -19.06 5.11
C ASP A 99 4.72 -18.87 3.68
N ALA A 100 4.27 -19.73 2.76
CA ALA A 100 4.77 -19.72 1.39
C ALA A 100 4.40 -18.44 0.60
N GLU A 101 3.25 -17.84 0.89
CA GLU A 101 2.75 -16.65 0.20
C GLU A 101 3.52 -15.41 0.68
N GLU A 102 3.60 -15.20 1.99
CA GLU A 102 4.41 -14.11 2.56
C GLU A 102 5.91 -14.29 2.25
N THR A 103 6.41 -15.53 2.14
CA THR A 103 7.79 -15.77 1.66
C THR A 103 8.02 -15.22 0.26
N VAL A 104 7.05 -15.35 -0.67
CA VAL A 104 7.18 -14.80 -2.03
C VAL A 104 7.23 -13.28 -1.98
N GLU A 105 6.33 -12.63 -1.25
CA GLU A 105 6.32 -11.17 -1.10
C GLU A 105 7.64 -10.65 -0.51
N LEU A 106 8.13 -11.31 0.55
CA LEU A 106 9.41 -10.96 1.19
C LEU A 106 10.60 -11.09 0.22
N ARG A 107 10.58 -12.06 -0.70
CA ARG A 107 11.64 -12.24 -1.72
C ARG A 107 11.54 -11.22 -2.85
N LEU A 108 10.34 -10.84 -3.27
CA LEU A 108 10.13 -9.73 -4.20
C LEU A 108 10.68 -8.42 -3.62
N VAL A 109 10.36 -8.12 -2.36
CA VAL A 109 10.87 -6.93 -1.65
C VAL A 109 12.39 -6.99 -1.44
N GLU A 110 12.96 -8.15 -1.12
CA GLU A 110 14.43 -8.31 -1.02
C GLU A 110 15.12 -8.02 -2.36
N ALA A 111 14.58 -8.55 -3.47
CA ALA A 111 15.14 -8.33 -4.79
C ALA A 111 15.07 -6.85 -5.20
N GLY A 112 13.91 -6.21 -5.01
CA GLY A 112 13.71 -4.78 -5.27
C GLY A 112 14.66 -3.91 -4.44
N ALA A 113 14.77 -4.14 -3.12
CA ALA A 113 15.64 -3.36 -2.25
C ALA A 113 17.14 -3.53 -2.62
N ARG A 114 17.53 -4.69 -3.16
CA ARG A 114 18.87 -4.91 -3.71
C ARG A 114 19.08 -4.19 -5.05
N GLN A 115 18.06 -4.12 -5.90
CA GLN A 115 18.11 -3.32 -7.13
C GLN A 115 18.27 -1.82 -6.82
N ASP A 116 17.55 -1.32 -5.82
CA ASP A 116 17.65 0.07 -5.37
C ASP A 116 19.07 0.43 -4.83
N LEU A 117 19.79 -0.56 -4.29
CA LEU A 117 21.21 -0.46 -3.88
C LEU A 117 22.22 -0.73 -5.01
N GLY A 118 21.78 -1.08 -6.21
CA GLY A 118 22.64 -1.50 -7.33
C GLY A 118 23.25 -2.90 -7.19
N GLU A 119 22.82 -3.69 -6.22
CA GLU A 119 23.28 -5.07 -5.97
C GLU A 119 22.63 -6.10 -6.91
N LEU A 120 22.60 -5.83 -8.23
CA LEU A 120 21.84 -6.61 -9.22
C LEU A 120 22.16 -8.12 -9.17
N SER A 121 23.43 -8.50 -8.99
CA SER A 121 23.84 -9.91 -8.85
C SER A 121 23.26 -10.59 -7.61
N ALA A 122 23.03 -9.85 -6.52
CA ALA A 122 22.43 -10.39 -5.31
C ALA A 122 20.90 -10.45 -5.43
N ALA A 123 20.27 -9.43 -6.02
CA ALA A 123 18.85 -9.50 -6.41
C ALA A 123 18.56 -10.71 -7.30
N ARG A 124 19.49 -11.02 -8.22
CA ARG A 124 19.38 -12.15 -9.15
C ARG A 124 19.33 -13.48 -8.41
N LEU A 125 20.24 -13.70 -7.46
CA LEU A 125 20.27 -14.91 -6.63
C LEU A 125 19.01 -15.08 -5.75
N VAL A 126 18.39 -13.97 -5.32
CA VAL A 126 17.13 -13.99 -4.57
C VAL A 126 15.99 -14.52 -5.44
N LEU A 127 15.79 -13.93 -6.63
CA LEU A 127 14.72 -14.34 -7.55
C LEU A 127 14.98 -15.72 -8.16
N GLU A 128 16.22 -16.02 -8.55
CA GLU A 128 16.63 -17.35 -9.00
C GLU A 128 16.31 -18.40 -7.91
N GLY A 129 16.66 -18.13 -6.65
CA GLY A 129 16.34 -19.00 -5.52
C GLY A 129 14.83 -19.21 -5.31
N ALA A 130 14.03 -18.16 -5.40
CA ALA A 130 12.57 -18.23 -5.29
C ALA A 130 11.93 -19.03 -6.45
N LEU A 131 12.51 -18.95 -7.66
CA LEU A 131 12.07 -19.67 -8.86
C LEU A 131 12.72 -21.07 -9.02
N GLY A 132 13.31 -21.65 -7.96
CA GLY A 132 13.84 -23.03 -7.96
C GLY A 132 15.31 -23.18 -8.37
N GLY A 133 16.08 -22.10 -8.37
CA GLY A 133 17.55 -22.08 -8.41
C GLY A 133 18.17 -21.73 -9.76
N SER A 134 17.80 -22.41 -10.84
CA SER A 134 18.28 -22.09 -12.20
C SER A 134 17.08 -22.04 -13.16
N PRO A 135 16.21 -21.03 -13.00
CA PRO A 135 14.90 -21.02 -13.63
C PRO A 135 14.98 -20.89 -15.15
N ARG A 136 13.96 -21.44 -15.82
CA ARG A 136 13.66 -21.23 -17.23
C ARG A 136 12.15 -21.12 -17.40
N PRO A 137 11.65 -20.37 -18.40
CA PRO A 137 10.20 -20.19 -18.55
C PRO A 137 9.43 -21.51 -18.78
N ASP A 138 10.06 -22.50 -19.42
CA ASP A 138 9.47 -23.82 -19.68
C ASP A 138 9.46 -24.76 -18.45
N ALA A 139 10.13 -24.36 -17.36
CA ALA A 139 10.28 -25.13 -16.14
C ALA A 139 9.58 -24.51 -14.92
N VAL A 140 8.99 -23.33 -15.06
CA VAL A 140 8.23 -22.61 -14.02
C VAL A 140 6.73 -22.72 -14.33
N ASP A 141 5.92 -22.98 -13.31
CA ASP A 141 4.47 -22.98 -13.46
C ASP A 141 3.93 -21.54 -13.47
N LEU A 142 3.92 -20.93 -14.64
CA LEU A 142 3.39 -19.57 -14.84
C LEU A 142 1.86 -19.47 -14.72
N THR A 143 1.15 -20.57 -14.43
CA THR A 143 -0.27 -20.49 -14.02
C THR A 143 -0.44 -20.15 -12.54
N ASP A 144 0.61 -20.30 -11.73
CA ASP A 144 0.64 -19.82 -10.35
C ASP A 144 0.89 -18.29 -10.31
N PRO A 145 0.01 -17.49 -9.71
CA PRO A 145 0.15 -16.02 -9.68
C PRO A 145 1.42 -15.53 -8.98
N SER A 146 1.97 -16.30 -8.04
CA SER A 146 3.19 -15.95 -7.30
C SER A 146 4.45 -16.23 -8.14
N ALA A 147 4.51 -17.38 -8.82
CA ALA A 147 5.53 -17.68 -9.81
C ALA A 147 5.50 -16.71 -11.00
N LEU A 148 4.30 -16.30 -11.46
CA LEU A 148 4.13 -15.31 -12.53
C LEU A 148 4.72 -13.94 -12.15
N ARG A 149 4.43 -13.44 -10.94
CA ARG A 149 4.99 -12.17 -10.43
C ARG A 149 6.51 -12.24 -10.22
N LEU A 150 7.02 -13.35 -9.68
CA LEU A 150 8.47 -13.59 -9.58
C LEU A 150 9.15 -13.62 -10.96
N ALA A 151 8.52 -14.24 -11.96
CA ALA A 151 9.02 -14.30 -13.34
C ALA A 151 9.02 -12.92 -14.02
N ALA A 152 8.00 -12.09 -13.78
CA ALA A 152 7.95 -10.71 -14.25
C ALA A 152 9.10 -9.88 -13.66
N ALA A 153 9.23 -9.85 -12.32
CA ALA A 153 10.31 -9.15 -11.63
C ALA A 153 11.71 -9.66 -12.05
N TYR A 154 11.83 -10.95 -12.36
CA TYR A 154 13.08 -11.53 -12.86
C TYR A 154 13.41 -11.06 -14.28
N ALA A 155 12.40 -10.88 -15.15
CA ALA A 155 12.58 -10.31 -16.48
C ALA A 155 13.08 -8.86 -16.42
N ASP A 156 12.47 -8.03 -15.57
CA ASP A 156 12.87 -6.62 -15.36
C ASP A 156 14.29 -6.52 -14.79
N LEU A 157 14.65 -7.43 -13.88
CA LEU A 157 16.01 -7.51 -13.34
C LEU A 157 17.05 -7.93 -14.40
N LEU A 158 16.71 -8.84 -15.30
CA LEU A 158 17.61 -9.24 -16.39
C LEU A 158 17.89 -8.06 -17.32
N GLU A 159 16.88 -7.25 -17.64
CA GLU A 159 17.05 -6.00 -18.41
C GLU A 159 17.92 -4.99 -17.65
N ALA A 160 17.66 -4.76 -16.36
CA ALA A 160 18.50 -3.89 -15.54
C ALA A 160 19.96 -4.36 -15.45
N ALA A 161 20.21 -5.66 -15.57
CA ALA A 161 21.55 -6.26 -15.61
C ALA A 161 22.18 -6.31 -17.03
N GLY A 162 21.47 -5.88 -18.09
CA GLY A 162 21.93 -5.89 -19.47
C GLY A 162 21.85 -7.24 -20.19
N ASP A 163 21.02 -8.18 -19.68
CA ASP A 163 20.69 -9.45 -20.33
C ASP A 163 19.37 -9.31 -21.11
N ASP A 164 19.36 -8.43 -22.12
CA ASP A 164 18.17 -8.08 -22.91
C ASP A 164 17.47 -9.31 -23.51
N ALA A 165 18.25 -10.29 -23.97
CA ALA A 165 17.75 -11.52 -24.57
C ALA A 165 17.10 -12.46 -23.55
N GLY A 166 17.68 -12.55 -22.33
CA GLY A 166 17.05 -13.25 -21.21
C GLY A 166 15.75 -12.56 -20.80
N ALA A 167 15.77 -11.23 -20.68
CA ALA A 167 14.59 -10.44 -20.33
C ALA A 167 13.46 -10.59 -21.36
N GLU A 168 13.74 -10.50 -22.66
CA GLU A 168 12.76 -10.73 -23.73
C GLU A 168 12.15 -12.13 -23.66
N HIS A 169 12.97 -13.17 -23.43
CA HIS A 169 12.48 -14.54 -23.31
C HIS A 169 11.54 -14.73 -22.12
N TRP A 170 11.82 -14.11 -20.98
CA TRP A 170 10.93 -14.14 -19.80
C TRP A 170 9.67 -13.29 -19.98
N ARG A 171 9.78 -12.04 -20.47
CA ARG A 171 8.62 -11.17 -20.74
C ARG A 171 7.64 -11.84 -21.70
N ALA A 172 8.14 -12.46 -22.78
CA ALA A 172 7.31 -13.18 -23.74
C ALA A 172 6.57 -14.38 -23.13
N ALA A 173 7.15 -15.05 -22.13
CA ALA A 173 6.48 -16.14 -21.43
C ALA A 173 5.45 -15.64 -20.42
N VAL A 174 5.77 -14.59 -19.65
CA VAL A 174 4.85 -13.93 -18.70
C VAL A 174 3.60 -13.41 -19.43
N ALA A 175 3.78 -12.76 -20.58
CA ALA A 175 2.69 -12.22 -21.39
C ALA A 175 1.66 -13.26 -21.87
N VAL A 176 1.99 -14.56 -21.91
CA VAL A 176 1.01 -15.63 -22.24
C VAL A 176 -0.03 -15.83 -21.12
N TYR A 177 0.31 -15.46 -19.89
CA TYR A 177 -0.51 -15.66 -18.70
C TYR A 177 -1.04 -14.36 -18.09
N THR A 178 -0.53 -13.20 -18.52
CA THR A 178 -1.05 -11.88 -18.18
C THR A 178 -2.12 -11.48 -19.22
N PRO A 179 -3.40 -11.34 -18.85
CA PRO A 179 -4.42 -10.87 -19.79
C PRO A 179 -4.12 -9.42 -20.20
N GLU A 180 -4.27 -9.12 -21.49
CA GLU A 180 -4.26 -7.73 -21.97
C GLU A 180 -5.50 -7.01 -21.43
N GLU A 181 -5.31 -5.87 -20.74
CA GLU A 181 -6.43 -5.07 -20.19
C GLU A 181 -7.26 -4.35 -21.28
N ASP A 182 -6.82 -4.42 -22.54
CA ASP A 182 -7.53 -3.90 -23.72
C ASP A 182 -8.74 -4.77 -24.12
N VAL A 183 -9.64 -5.03 -23.18
CA VAL A 183 -11.03 -5.34 -23.51
C VAL A 183 -11.75 -4.02 -23.74
N GLU A 184 -11.46 -3.38 -24.89
CA GLU A 184 -12.30 -2.31 -25.41
C GLU A 184 -13.70 -2.89 -25.63
N PHE A 185 -14.60 -2.67 -24.66
CA PHE A 185 -16.02 -2.98 -24.79
C PHE A 185 -16.57 -2.10 -25.90
N ALA A 186 -16.44 -2.56 -27.14
CA ALA A 186 -17.18 -2.04 -28.26
C ALA A 186 -18.67 -2.14 -27.86
N GLU A 187 -19.28 -0.99 -27.58
CA GLU A 187 -20.71 -0.89 -27.37
C GLU A 187 -21.39 -1.38 -28.65
N GLU A 188 -21.81 -2.64 -28.67
CA GLU A 188 -22.60 -3.21 -29.75
C GLU A 188 -23.94 -2.46 -29.71
N GLU A 189 -24.02 -1.38 -30.50
CA GLU A 189 -25.16 -0.47 -30.56
C GLU A 189 -26.39 -1.25 -30.99
N LEU A 190 -27.13 -1.76 -30.00
CA LEU A 190 -28.30 -2.59 -30.21
C LEU A 190 -29.28 -1.81 -31.10
N PRO A 191 -29.69 -2.35 -32.26
CA PRO A 191 -30.47 -1.60 -33.22
C PRO A 191 -31.79 -1.16 -32.59
N VAL A 192 -31.90 0.14 -32.33
CA VAL A 192 -33.12 0.74 -31.79
C VAL A 192 -34.25 0.48 -32.79
N PRO A 193 -35.28 -0.31 -32.43
CA PRO A 193 -36.37 -0.56 -33.36
C PRO A 193 -37.12 0.75 -33.63
N ASP A 194 -37.32 1.05 -34.92
CA ASP A 194 -37.85 2.32 -35.41
C ASP A 194 -39.05 2.84 -34.60
N ALA A 195 -39.01 4.13 -34.29
CA ALA A 195 -40.06 4.80 -33.54
C ALA A 195 -41.40 4.73 -34.29
N VAL A 196 -42.39 4.07 -33.67
CA VAL A 196 -43.78 4.17 -34.11
C VAL A 196 -44.25 5.63 -34.01
N PRO A 197 -44.83 6.21 -35.07
CA PRO A 197 -45.22 7.62 -35.08
C PRO A 197 -46.39 7.87 -34.13
N ALA A 198 -46.38 9.07 -33.53
CA ALA A 198 -47.38 9.50 -32.55
C ALA A 198 -48.81 9.53 -33.12
N ALA A 199 -49.77 9.22 -32.25
CA ALA A 199 -51.17 9.60 -32.38
C ALA A 199 -51.58 10.39 -31.14
N ASP A 200 -52.26 11.52 -31.35
CA ASP A 200 -52.65 12.46 -30.29
C ASP A 200 -53.65 11.85 -29.29
N GLU A 201 -53.47 12.13 -27.99
CA GLU A 201 -54.57 12.18 -27.01
C GLU A 201 -54.25 13.18 -25.86
N GLU A 202 -55.30 13.69 -25.22
CA GLU A 202 -55.35 15.04 -24.60
C GLU A 202 -54.62 15.25 -23.24
N PRO A 203 -54.30 16.52 -22.88
CA PRO A 203 -53.51 16.83 -21.68
C PRO A 203 -54.31 16.77 -20.37
N ALA A 204 -53.75 16.11 -19.36
CA ALA A 204 -54.27 16.12 -17.99
C ALA A 204 -53.90 17.41 -17.23
N ALA A 205 -54.79 17.86 -16.35
CA ALA A 205 -54.76 19.20 -15.76
C ALA A 205 -53.68 19.44 -14.69
N VAL A 206 -53.14 20.67 -14.68
CA VAL A 206 -52.27 21.20 -13.63
C VAL A 206 -53.11 21.65 -12.42
N VAL A 207 -52.68 21.31 -11.21
CA VAL A 207 -53.24 21.85 -9.94
C VAL A 207 -52.11 22.54 -9.16
N PRO A 208 -52.23 23.84 -8.79
CA PRO A 208 -51.13 24.60 -8.19
C PRO A 208 -51.23 24.76 -6.67
N ALA A 209 -50.08 24.72 -5.98
CA ALA A 209 -49.75 25.37 -4.70
C ALA A 209 -48.37 24.86 -4.20
N ALA A 210 -47.60 25.54 -3.35
CA ALA A 210 -47.42 26.96 -3.04
C ALA A 210 -46.25 27.07 -2.03
N GLY A 211 -45.56 28.21 -1.96
CA GLY A 211 -44.84 28.65 -0.76
C GLY A 211 -43.43 28.10 -0.52
N VAL A 212 -42.42 28.94 -0.80
CA VAL A 212 -41.19 28.99 0.01
C VAL A 212 -41.52 29.51 1.41
N PRO A 213 -40.66 29.25 2.41
CA PRO A 213 -39.94 30.39 2.98
C PRO A 213 -38.45 30.16 3.23
N GLU A 214 -37.77 31.30 3.25
CA GLU A 214 -36.35 31.55 3.55
C GLU A 214 -36.17 31.93 5.03
N ALA A 215 -35.12 31.40 5.68
CA ALA A 215 -34.53 31.83 6.97
C ALA A 215 -33.44 30.80 7.37
N ALA A 216 -32.30 31.16 7.98
CA ALA A 216 -31.71 32.46 8.29
C ALA A 216 -30.18 32.34 8.42
N ASP A 217 -29.47 33.46 8.37
CA ASP A 217 -28.04 33.55 8.72
C ASP A 217 -27.79 33.25 10.21
N GLU A 218 -26.64 32.65 10.52
CA GLU A 218 -25.92 32.89 11.78
C GLU A 218 -24.43 33.11 11.50
N ASP A 219 -23.99 34.36 11.64
CA ASP A 219 -22.58 34.75 11.64
C ASP A 219 -21.86 34.18 12.87
N VAL A 220 -20.63 33.69 12.69
CA VAL A 220 -19.64 33.57 13.76
C VAL A 220 -18.29 34.10 13.28
N GLU A 221 -18.03 35.39 13.56
CA GLU A 221 -16.67 35.92 13.58
C GLU A 221 -15.87 35.28 14.73
N GLY A 222 -14.59 34.97 14.50
CA GLY A 222 -13.79 34.15 15.43
C GLY A 222 -12.27 34.27 15.32
N THR A 223 -11.76 35.47 14.99
CA THR A 223 -10.38 35.95 15.24
C THR A 223 -9.17 35.08 14.82
N ASP A 224 -8.43 35.57 13.82
CA ASP A 224 -6.98 35.36 13.69
C ASP A 224 -6.24 35.90 14.94
N GLU A 225 -5.31 35.12 15.49
CA GLU A 225 -4.14 35.63 16.24
C GLU A 225 -2.97 34.66 16.00
N ALA A 226 -1.75 35.21 15.92
CA ALA A 226 -0.61 34.53 15.31
C ALA A 226 0.46 34.11 16.34
N GLY A 227 1.38 33.25 15.88
CA GLY A 227 2.73 33.14 16.47
C GLY A 227 2.98 31.88 17.30
N GLY A 228 3.84 31.01 16.77
CA GLY A 228 4.22 29.76 17.44
C GLY A 228 5.27 28.96 16.68
N ALA A 229 6.33 29.62 16.20
CA ALA A 229 7.46 28.91 15.60
C ALA A 229 8.20 28.11 16.68
N VAL A 230 7.95 26.80 16.74
CA VAL A 230 8.77 25.84 17.49
C VAL A 230 9.65 25.11 16.50
N THR A 231 10.88 25.59 16.36
CA THR A 231 11.99 24.82 15.77
C THR A 231 12.39 23.74 16.76
N GLY A 232 11.67 22.62 16.73
CA GLY A 232 12.08 21.37 17.37
C GLY A 232 12.74 20.49 16.31
N ASP A 233 14.07 20.56 16.25
CA ASP A 233 14.87 19.59 15.51
C ASP A 233 14.84 18.27 16.30
N HIS A 234 13.78 17.49 16.10
CA HIS A 234 13.66 16.15 16.66
C HIS A 234 14.45 15.22 15.76
N ASP A 235 15.76 15.11 16.05
CA ASP A 235 16.59 14.10 15.42
C ASP A 235 16.06 12.71 15.84
N PHE A 236 15.69 11.93 14.83
CA PHE A 236 15.19 10.56 15.00
C PHE A 236 16.29 9.61 15.50
N HIS A 237 17.55 10.08 15.60
CA HIS A 237 18.68 9.36 16.17
C HIS A 237 18.58 9.22 17.70
N ASP A 238 18.16 10.27 18.42
CA ASP A 238 18.18 10.30 19.89
C ASP A 238 17.19 9.28 20.49
N ASP A 239 15.99 9.13 19.91
CA ASP A 239 15.00 8.12 20.31
C ASP A 239 15.51 6.67 20.08
N VAL A 240 16.36 6.47 19.07
CA VAL A 240 16.93 5.15 18.74
C VAL A 240 18.10 4.81 19.67
N GLU A 241 18.96 5.77 20.01
CA GLU A 241 19.99 5.54 21.03
C GLU A 241 19.38 5.27 22.42
N ALA A 242 18.27 5.93 22.76
CA ALA A 242 17.53 5.66 24.00
C ALA A 242 16.96 4.21 24.07
N GLU A 243 16.29 3.72 23.02
CA GLU A 243 15.81 2.33 22.97
C GLU A 243 16.98 1.32 23.01
N VAL A 244 18.11 1.62 22.36
CA VAL A 244 19.30 0.75 22.34
C VAL A 244 19.97 0.70 23.72
N ALA A 245 20.08 1.82 24.44
CA ALA A 245 20.63 1.87 25.79
C ALA A 245 19.77 1.09 26.80
N GLU A 246 18.43 1.17 26.69
CA GLU A 246 17.50 0.37 27.52
C GLU A 246 17.65 -1.14 27.24
N LEU A 247 17.82 -1.53 25.97
CA LEU A 247 18.05 -2.93 25.56
C LEU A 247 19.42 -3.50 26.00
N LEU A 248 20.45 -2.66 26.11
CA LEU A 248 21.80 -3.06 26.53
C LEU A 248 22.01 -2.97 28.05
N GLY A 249 21.09 -2.34 28.78
CA GLY A 249 21.14 -2.20 30.23
C GLY A 249 22.16 -1.16 30.73
N GLU A 250 22.59 -0.26 29.85
CA GLU A 250 23.57 0.79 30.15
C GLU A 250 22.87 2.08 30.61
N THR A 251 22.15 2.01 31.74
CA THR A 251 21.68 3.24 32.40
C THR A 251 22.85 3.92 33.10
N ASP A 252 23.20 5.11 32.65
CA ASP A 252 24.37 5.85 33.09
C ASP A 252 24.33 6.17 34.60
N GLY A 253 25.29 5.59 35.33
CA GLY A 253 25.29 5.47 36.79
C GLY A 253 26.34 6.33 37.50
N SER A 254 26.43 7.61 37.17
CA SER A 254 27.05 8.67 38.00
C SER A 254 26.04 9.15 39.06
N GLU A 255 26.32 9.58 40.30
CA GLU A 255 27.51 9.86 41.16
C GLU A 255 26.96 9.91 42.62
N ASP A 256 27.67 9.71 43.75
CA ASP A 256 29.00 9.16 44.11
C ASP A 256 29.00 8.86 45.64
N ASP A 257 30.16 8.56 46.25
CA ASP A 257 30.50 8.57 47.71
C ASP A 257 29.91 7.45 48.61
N ALA A 258 30.67 6.80 49.52
CA ALA A 258 31.79 7.33 50.31
C ALA A 258 32.76 6.23 50.82
N GLU A 259 34.00 6.63 51.08
CA GLU A 259 34.97 5.87 51.89
C GLU A 259 34.50 5.67 53.34
N HIS A 260 34.58 4.44 53.88
CA HIS A 260 35.28 4.14 55.15
C HIS A 260 35.34 2.65 55.52
#